data_AF-A5E6V4-F1
#
_entry.id   AF-A5E6V4-F1
#
_cell.length_a   1.000
_cell.length_b   1.000
_cell.length_c   1.000
_cell.angle_alpha   90.00
_cell.angle_beta   90.00
_cell.angle_gamma   90.00
#
_symmetry.space_group_name_H-M   'P 1'
#
loop_
_entity.id
_entity.type
_entity.pdbx_description
1 polymer ?
#
loop_
_entity_poly.entity_id
_entity_poly.type
_entity_poly.pdbx_seq_one_letter_code
_entity_poly.pdbx_strand_id
1 'polypeptide(L)'
;MSSASPQQQQQQQQQQSQPGSSTVSQKQKSSDPFATNVENLYLESYAFTTAAAIVGSVDRKIFVLLRDGRNLFGILRTFDQFANLVLQDTFERIYLDGDENDGQPKQFGEEYRGVFMVRGENVVMMGELDIDTEDGHLEKLQQIPFEEAEKGLKLKHEQKVKQEKRRTKTLLKQGLVNDFYKSDLY
;
A
#
# COMPACT_ATOMS: atom_id res chain seq x y z
N MET A 1 -15.64 -35.96 -79.25
CA MET A 1 -15.24 -34.55 -79.07
C MET A 1 -15.47 -34.22 -77.59
N SER A 2 -14.59 -34.74 -76.71
CA SER A 2 -13.53 -34.00 -75.98
C SER A 2 -14.14 -32.99 -75.00
N SER A 3 -14.49 -33.36 -73.75
CA SER A 3 -13.69 -33.69 -72.56
C SER A 3 -12.98 -32.50 -71.90
N ALA A 4 -13.15 -32.43 -70.58
CA ALA A 4 -12.92 -31.33 -69.64
C ALA A 4 -11.46 -31.06 -69.24
N SER A 5 -11.32 -29.99 -68.42
CA SER A 5 -10.21 -29.60 -67.50
C SER A 5 -9.16 -28.63 -68.09
N PRO A 6 -8.27 -27.97 -67.30
CA PRO A 6 -8.07 -28.00 -65.83
C PRO A 6 -7.70 -26.63 -65.14
N GLN A 7 -7.46 -26.76 -63.83
CA GLN A 7 -6.90 -25.86 -62.82
C GLN A 7 -5.41 -25.45 -62.97
N GLN A 8 -5.03 -24.42 -62.16
CA GLN A 8 -3.82 -24.29 -61.27
C GLN A 8 -2.51 -23.57 -61.71
N GLN A 9 -2.12 -22.62 -60.84
CA GLN A 9 -0.80 -22.30 -60.22
C GLN A 9 0.42 -21.67 -60.95
N GLN A 10 1.02 -20.70 -60.21
CA GLN A 10 2.45 -20.39 -59.93
C GLN A 10 3.31 -19.36 -60.75
N GLN A 11 3.75 -18.33 -59.98
CA GLN A 11 5.12 -17.75 -59.76
C GLN A 11 5.98 -17.03 -60.84
N GLN A 12 6.52 -15.85 -60.39
CA GLN A 12 7.87 -15.22 -60.62
C GLN A 12 8.26 -14.75 -62.05
N GLN A 13 9.12 -13.74 -62.36
CA GLN A 13 9.78 -12.57 -61.74
C GLN A 13 10.47 -11.74 -62.88
N GLN A 14 10.73 -10.43 -62.65
CA GLN A 14 11.78 -9.54 -63.24
C GLN A 14 11.68 -9.11 -64.76
N GLN A 15 12.10 -7.93 -65.28
CA GLN A 15 12.90 -6.76 -64.85
C GLN A 15 12.79 -5.57 -65.87
N GLN A 16 13.02 -4.32 -65.39
CA GLN A 16 13.59 -3.09 -66.04
C GLN A 16 12.87 -2.44 -67.27
N SER A 17 12.62 -1.12 -67.39
CA SER A 17 13.52 0.06 -67.25
C SER A 17 12.73 1.40 -67.21
N GLN A 18 13.26 2.44 -66.56
CA GLN A 18 12.77 3.86 -66.51
C GLN A 18 13.08 4.67 -67.81
N PRO A 19 12.90 6.01 -67.94
CA PRO A 19 12.16 7.04 -67.15
C PRO A 19 11.26 7.98 -68.02
N GLY A 20 10.35 8.74 -67.38
CA GLY A 20 9.62 9.82 -68.05
C GLY A 20 8.83 10.71 -67.07
N SER A 21 9.27 11.95 -66.93
CA SER A 21 8.86 12.96 -65.95
C SER A 21 7.38 13.38 -66.00
N SER A 22 6.71 13.40 -64.85
CA SER A 22 5.64 14.37 -64.58
C SER A 22 5.69 14.82 -63.12
N THR A 23 6.00 16.11 -62.96
CA THR A 23 5.96 16.88 -61.72
C THR A 23 4.54 16.89 -61.17
N VAL A 24 4.32 16.31 -59.99
CA VAL A 24 3.13 16.61 -59.18
C VAL A 24 3.57 16.91 -57.75
N SER A 25 3.21 18.13 -57.37
CA SER A 25 3.59 18.87 -56.18
C SER A 25 3.55 18.07 -54.88
N GLN A 26 4.61 18.23 -54.08
CA GLN A 26 4.65 17.88 -52.67
C GLN A 26 3.46 18.55 -51.95
N LYS A 27 2.46 17.76 -51.59
CA LYS A 27 1.47 18.16 -50.58
C LYS A 27 2.20 18.15 -49.25
N GLN A 28 2.65 19.33 -48.81
CA GLN A 28 3.06 19.56 -47.43
C GLN A 28 1.94 19.06 -46.51
N LYS A 29 2.14 17.90 -45.88
CA LYS A 29 1.41 17.57 -44.65
C LYS A 29 1.83 18.66 -43.67
N SER A 30 0.93 19.60 -43.41
CA SER A 30 1.01 20.44 -42.22
C SER A 30 0.93 19.49 -41.03
N SER A 31 2.07 19.00 -40.54
CA SER A 31 2.17 18.44 -39.21
C SER A 31 1.84 19.60 -38.28
N ASP A 32 0.66 19.54 -37.65
CA ASP A 32 0.29 20.50 -36.63
C ASP A 32 1.39 20.46 -35.55
N PRO A 33 2.21 21.52 -35.39
CA PRO A 33 3.37 21.49 -34.48
C PRO A 33 2.95 21.39 -33.01
N PHE A 34 1.65 21.46 -32.72
CA PHE A 34 1.08 21.22 -31.40
C PHE A 34 0.73 19.75 -31.14
N ALA A 35 0.57 18.90 -32.16
CA ALA A 35 0.15 17.49 -31.98
C ALA A 35 1.18 16.66 -31.21
N THR A 36 2.47 16.89 -31.46
CA THR A 36 3.58 16.16 -30.80
C THR A 36 3.71 16.49 -29.31
N ASN A 37 3.14 17.61 -28.85
CA ASN A 37 3.18 18.02 -27.45
C ASN A 37 1.95 17.53 -26.66
N VAL A 38 0.91 17.02 -27.32
CA VAL A 38 -0.29 16.52 -26.65
C VAL A 38 -0.01 15.18 -25.96
N GLU A 39 0.82 14.33 -26.58
CA GLU A 39 1.24 13.04 -26.01
C GLU A 39 2.05 13.21 -24.71
N ASN A 40 2.82 14.29 -24.57
CA ASN A 40 3.52 14.65 -23.33
C ASN A 40 2.64 15.33 -22.28
N LEU A 41 1.40 15.75 -22.62
CA LEU A 41 0.42 16.21 -21.63
C LEU A 41 -0.34 15.05 -20.96
N TYR A 42 -0.29 13.85 -21.54
CA TYR A 42 -0.75 12.64 -20.88
C TYR A 42 0.35 12.10 -19.95
N LEU A 43 0.69 12.88 -18.92
CA LEU A 43 1.11 12.22 -17.69
C LEU A 43 -0.04 11.27 -17.31
N GLU A 44 0.26 10.01 -16.99
CA GLU A 44 -0.69 9.18 -16.24
C GLU A 44 -1.16 10.04 -15.07
N SER A 45 -2.45 10.42 -15.09
CA SER A 45 -3.03 11.29 -14.09
C SER A 45 -3.16 10.47 -12.81
N TYR A 46 -2.06 10.36 -12.07
CA TYR A 46 -2.09 9.83 -10.71
C TYR A 46 -2.77 10.88 -9.85
N ALA A 47 -3.94 10.53 -9.33
CA ALA A 47 -4.61 11.38 -8.36
C ALA A 47 -3.79 11.35 -7.05
N PHE A 48 -3.13 12.45 -6.72
CA PHE A 48 -2.41 12.62 -5.45
C PHE A 48 -3.37 13.06 -4.34
N THR A 49 -4.33 12.18 -4.02
CA THR A 49 -5.32 12.41 -2.94
C THR A 49 -5.31 11.25 -1.97
N THR A 50 -5.69 11.50 -0.70
CA THR A 50 -5.87 10.44 0.30
C THR A 50 -6.78 9.34 -0.21
N ALA A 51 -7.88 9.70 -0.88
CA ALA A 51 -8.82 8.74 -1.41
C ALA A 51 -8.19 7.85 -2.49
N ALA A 52 -7.39 8.43 -3.39
CA ALA A 52 -6.67 7.67 -4.41
C ALA A 52 -5.58 6.76 -3.81
N ALA A 53 -5.00 7.12 -2.68
CA ALA A 53 -4.03 6.28 -1.98
C ALA A 53 -4.69 5.06 -1.30
N ILE A 54 -5.92 5.19 -0.82
CA ILE A 54 -6.63 4.14 -0.06
C ILE A 54 -7.52 3.27 -0.96
N VAL A 55 -8.05 3.81 -2.07
CA VAL A 55 -9.01 3.10 -2.93
C VAL A 55 -8.50 1.76 -3.44
N GLY A 56 -7.20 1.64 -3.70
CA GLY A 56 -6.57 0.39 -4.15
C GLY A 56 -6.59 -0.72 -3.10
N SER A 57 -6.73 -0.38 -1.82
CA SER A 57 -6.76 -1.32 -0.70
C SER A 57 -8.17 -1.79 -0.32
N VAL A 58 -9.23 -1.31 -1.00
CA VAL A 58 -10.60 -1.78 -0.77
C VAL A 58 -10.70 -3.26 -1.11
N ASP A 59 -11.42 -3.99 -0.27
CA ASP A 59 -11.59 -5.45 -0.30
C ASP A 59 -10.28 -6.24 -0.17
N ARG A 60 -9.20 -5.59 0.29
CA ARG A 60 -7.93 -6.23 0.62
C ARG A 60 -7.73 -6.30 2.11
N LYS A 61 -6.91 -7.27 2.54
CA LYS A 61 -6.44 -7.35 3.92
C LYS A 61 -5.44 -6.23 4.15
N ILE A 62 -5.64 -5.47 5.23
CA ILE A 62 -4.80 -4.35 5.60
C ILE A 62 -4.38 -4.44 7.07
N PHE A 63 -3.22 -3.86 7.34
CA PHE A 63 -2.74 -3.50 8.66
C PHE A 63 -3.10 -2.03 8.95
N VAL A 64 -3.50 -1.73 10.18
CA VAL A 64 -3.73 -0.37 10.67
C VAL A 64 -3.06 -0.19 12.03
N LEU A 65 -2.17 0.80 12.14
CA LEU A 65 -1.57 1.26 13.40
C LEU A 65 -2.36 2.46 13.92
N LEU A 66 -2.84 2.37 15.16
CA LEU A 66 -3.56 3.45 15.82
C LEU A 66 -2.66 4.29 16.73
N ARG A 67 -3.09 5.53 17.03
CA ARG A 67 -2.34 6.47 17.88
C ARG A 67 -2.05 5.94 19.29
N ASP A 68 -2.95 5.13 19.83
CA ASP A 68 -2.79 4.47 21.13
C ASP A 68 -1.84 3.25 21.09
N GLY A 69 -1.24 2.96 19.94
CA GLY A 69 -0.29 1.88 19.72
C GLY A 69 -0.94 0.53 19.39
N ARG A 70 -2.26 0.47 19.21
CA ARG A 70 -2.95 -0.77 18.83
C ARG A 70 -2.71 -1.11 17.36
N ASN A 71 -2.56 -2.39 17.09
CA ASN A 71 -2.41 -2.93 15.74
C ASN A 71 -3.68 -3.70 15.36
N LEU A 72 -4.34 -3.27 14.29
CA LEU A 72 -5.52 -3.92 13.74
C LEU A 72 -5.18 -4.55 12.38
N PHE A 73 -5.73 -5.74 12.16
CA PHE A 73 -5.61 -6.50 10.92
C PHE A 73 -7.00 -6.83 10.45
N GLY A 74 -7.38 -6.51 9.22
CA GLY A 74 -8.75 -6.78 8.75
C GLY A 74 -8.93 -6.45 7.28
N ILE A 75 -10.12 -6.71 6.76
CA ILE A 75 -10.47 -6.43 5.37
C ILE A 75 -11.10 -5.03 5.28
N LEU A 76 -10.51 -4.14 4.50
CA LEU A 76 -11.07 -2.80 4.30
C LEU A 76 -12.33 -2.87 3.42
N ARG A 77 -13.49 -2.48 3.95
CA ARG A 77 -14.76 -2.49 3.20
C ARG A 77 -15.13 -1.13 2.63
N THR A 78 -14.91 -0.07 3.40
CA THR A 78 -15.17 1.29 2.94
C THR A 78 -14.31 2.29 3.72
N PHE A 79 -14.11 3.46 3.12
CA PHE A 79 -13.38 4.57 3.71
C PHE A 79 -13.97 5.91 3.22
N ASP A 80 -13.55 7.01 3.85
CA ASP A 80 -13.84 8.36 3.37
C ASP A 80 -12.57 9.21 3.17
N GLN A 81 -12.72 10.44 2.68
CA GLN A 81 -11.60 11.35 2.45
C GLN A 81 -10.84 11.77 3.72
N PHE A 82 -11.42 11.55 4.91
CA PHE A 82 -10.79 11.80 6.20
C PHE A 82 -10.06 10.55 6.74
N ALA A 83 -10.01 9.46 5.96
CA ALA A 83 -9.49 8.17 6.35
C ALA A 83 -10.24 7.53 7.53
N ASN A 84 -11.54 7.82 7.69
CA ASN A 84 -12.39 6.96 8.51
C ASN A 84 -12.52 5.61 7.80
N LEU A 85 -12.26 4.51 8.50
CA LEU A 85 -12.18 3.16 7.92
C LEU A 85 -13.26 2.26 8.50
N VAL A 86 -13.83 1.40 7.67
CA VAL A 86 -14.66 0.28 8.12
C VAL A 86 -13.95 -1.00 7.75
N LEU A 87 -13.54 -1.75 8.77
CA LEU A 87 -12.88 -3.03 8.67
C LEU A 87 -13.86 -4.16 8.96
N GLN A 88 -13.75 -5.24 8.22
CA GLN A 88 -14.43 -6.50 8.47
C GLN A 88 -13.41 -7.57 8.86
N ASP A 89 -13.85 -8.57 9.63
CA ASP A 89 -13.01 -9.68 10.10
C ASP A 89 -11.73 -9.19 10.77
N THR A 90 -11.92 -8.20 11.65
CA THR A 90 -10.83 -7.48 12.29
C THR A 90 -10.26 -8.30 13.43
N PHE A 91 -8.95 -8.45 13.47
CA PHE A 91 -8.18 -8.94 14.60
C PHE A 91 -7.37 -7.80 15.20
N GLU A 92 -7.38 -7.71 16.51
CA GLU A 92 -6.42 -6.89 17.24
C GLU A 92 -5.25 -7.77 17.66
N ARG A 93 -4.03 -7.36 17.33
CA ARG A 93 -2.81 -8.11 17.64
C ARG A 93 -1.87 -7.26 18.48
N ILE A 94 -1.36 -7.84 19.56
CA ILE A 94 -0.36 -7.21 20.43
C ILE A 94 0.93 -7.98 20.28
N TYR A 95 2.02 -7.26 20.01
CA TYR A 95 3.37 -7.82 20.00
C TYR A 95 4.12 -7.37 21.25
N LEU A 96 4.72 -8.32 21.97
CA LEU A 96 5.59 -8.06 23.10
C LEU A 96 7.01 -8.53 22.77
N ASP A 97 7.96 -7.64 23.02
CA ASP A 97 9.38 -7.96 22.89
C ASP A 97 9.75 -8.98 23.98
N GLY A 98 10.43 -10.05 23.57
CA GLY A 98 11.06 -10.98 24.50
C GLY A 98 12.34 -10.37 25.05
N ASP A 99 12.76 -10.80 26.24
CA ASP A 99 14.07 -10.46 26.77
C ASP A 99 15.10 -11.43 26.18
N GLU A 100 15.85 -10.96 25.17
CA GLU A 100 16.90 -11.75 24.53
C GLU A 100 18.02 -12.12 25.52
N ASN A 101 18.18 -11.39 26.63
CA ASN A 101 19.18 -11.70 27.66
C ASN A 101 18.75 -12.86 28.56
N ASP A 102 17.45 -12.99 28.83
CA ASP A 102 16.88 -14.07 29.65
C ASP A 102 16.41 -15.27 28.81
N GLY A 103 16.65 -15.24 27.49
CA GLY A 103 16.28 -16.31 26.56
C GLY A 103 14.78 -16.45 26.35
N GLN A 104 13.98 -15.44 26.68
CA GLN A 104 12.53 -15.49 26.46
C GLN A 104 12.19 -15.20 25.00
N PRO A 105 11.36 -16.03 24.35
CA PRO A 105 10.92 -15.76 22.98
C PRO A 105 10.05 -14.50 22.96
N LYS A 106 10.05 -13.80 21.82
CA LYS A 106 9.07 -12.75 21.56
C LYS A 106 7.65 -13.34 21.57
N GLN A 107 6.69 -12.59 22.09
CA GLN A 107 5.34 -13.07 22.33
C GLN A 107 4.32 -12.24 21.53
N PHE A 108 3.17 -12.84 21.24
CA PHE A 108 2.04 -12.12 20.67
C PHE A 108 0.70 -12.63 21.20
N GLY A 109 -0.31 -11.77 21.22
CA GLY A 109 -1.70 -12.14 21.53
C GLY A 109 -2.66 -11.55 20.50
N GLU A 110 -3.74 -12.27 20.21
CA GLU A 110 -4.75 -11.87 19.23
C GLU A 110 -6.17 -11.98 19.78
N GLU A 111 -7.03 -11.06 19.38
CA GLU A 111 -8.45 -11.06 19.72
C GLU A 111 -9.30 -10.68 18.51
N TYR A 112 -10.38 -11.43 18.27
CA TYR A 112 -11.30 -11.14 17.19
C TYR A 112 -12.24 -9.99 17.57
N ARG A 113 -12.31 -8.98 16.70
CA ARG A 113 -13.12 -7.76 16.89
C ARG A 113 -14.29 -7.65 15.90
N GLY A 114 -14.36 -8.52 14.89
CA GLY A 114 -15.45 -8.51 13.91
C GLY A 114 -15.44 -7.27 13.02
N VAL A 115 -16.57 -6.56 12.96
CA VAL A 115 -16.68 -5.30 12.20
C VAL A 115 -16.24 -4.14 13.08
N PHE A 116 -15.27 -3.38 12.59
CA PHE A 116 -14.64 -2.30 13.35
C PHE A 116 -14.66 -0.99 12.54
N MET A 117 -15.21 0.08 13.13
CA MET A 117 -15.17 1.42 12.53
C MET A 117 -14.09 2.25 13.22
N VAL A 118 -13.07 2.64 12.46
CA VAL A 118 -11.93 3.44 12.93
C VAL A 118 -12.13 4.88 12.47
N ARG A 119 -11.94 5.82 13.40
CA ARG A 119 -11.96 7.25 13.10
C ARG A 119 -10.59 7.70 12.59
N GLY A 120 -10.55 8.46 11.50
CA GLY A 120 -9.35 8.71 10.71
C GLY A 120 -8.25 9.47 11.44
N GLU A 121 -8.56 10.36 12.38
CA GLU A 121 -7.52 11.05 13.16
C GLU A 121 -6.76 10.13 14.13
N ASN A 122 -7.29 8.93 14.39
CA ASN A 122 -6.61 7.94 15.23
C ASN A 122 -5.75 6.99 14.41
N VAL A 123 -5.80 7.05 13.07
CA VAL A 123 -4.94 6.27 12.18
C VAL A 123 -3.58 6.95 12.08
N VAL A 124 -2.52 6.22 12.45
CA VAL A 124 -1.14 6.67 12.27
C VAL A 124 -0.66 6.28 10.87
N MET A 125 -0.85 5.00 10.52
CA MET A 125 -0.55 4.47 9.20
C MET A 125 -1.41 3.24 8.91
N MET A 126 -1.54 2.93 7.63
CA MET A 126 -2.11 1.67 7.15
C MET A 126 -1.35 1.16 5.94
N GLY A 127 -1.46 -0.13 5.67
CA GLY A 127 -0.85 -0.76 4.50
C GLY A 127 -1.56 -2.05 4.12
N GLU A 128 -1.56 -2.36 2.83
CA GLU A 128 -2.01 -3.65 2.33
C GLU A 128 -1.07 -4.77 2.79
N LEU A 129 -1.65 -5.91 3.13
CA LEU A 129 -0.93 -7.12 3.51
C LEU A 129 -1.12 -8.19 2.44
N ASP A 130 -0.05 -8.93 2.19
CA ASP A 130 -0.09 -10.15 1.40
C ASP A 130 -0.42 -11.33 2.32
N ILE A 131 -1.57 -11.95 2.07
CA ILE A 131 -2.15 -13.03 2.88
C ILE A 131 -1.23 -14.25 2.90
N ASP A 132 -0.44 -14.48 1.85
CA ASP A 132 0.43 -15.64 1.75
C ASP A 132 1.69 -15.52 2.63
N THR A 133 2.07 -14.29 3.02
CA THR A 133 3.35 -14.04 3.70
C THR A 133 3.22 -13.42 5.09
N GLU A 134 2.07 -12.82 5.41
CA GLU A 134 1.89 -12.04 6.65
C GLU A 134 2.04 -12.83 7.96
N ASP A 135 1.81 -14.15 7.95
CA ASP A 135 1.83 -14.96 9.17
C ASP A 135 3.17 -15.67 9.37
N GLY A 136 4.08 -15.63 8.38
CA GLY A 136 5.35 -16.37 8.43
C GLY A 136 6.30 -15.95 9.57
N HIS A 137 6.20 -14.72 10.07
CA HIS A 137 6.98 -14.31 11.25
C HIS A 137 6.36 -14.76 12.57
N LEU A 138 5.06 -15.05 12.60
CA LEU A 138 4.34 -15.47 13.81
C LEU A 138 4.76 -16.85 14.28
N GLU A 139 5.17 -17.73 13.37
CA GLU A 139 5.69 -19.06 13.68
C GLU A 139 6.92 -19.03 14.62
N LYS A 140 7.63 -17.90 14.64
CA LYS A 140 8.81 -17.68 15.50
C LYS A 140 8.46 -17.06 16.85
N LEU A 141 7.20 -16.70 17.06
CA LEU A 141 6.69 -16.02 18.25
C LEU A 141 5.88 -17.00 19.09
N GLN A 142 5.91 -16.81 20.41
CA GLN A 142 5.04 -17.55 21.31
C GLN A 142 3.68 -16.85 21.39
N GLN A 143 2.61 -17.55 20.98
CA GLN A 143 1.26 -17.06 21.20
C GLN A 143 0.87 -17.16 22.68
N ILE A 144 0.36 -16.07 23.24
CA ILE A 144 -0.15 -15.99 24.61
C ILE A 144 -1.61 -15.52 24.60
N PRO A 145 -2.38 -15.76 25.68
CA PRO A 145 -3.73 -15.22 25.80
C PRO A 145 -3.75 -13.70 25.64
N PHE A 146 -4.76 -13.17 24.95
CA PHE A 146 -4.85 -11.73 24.69
C PHE A 146 -4.86 -10.88 25.97
N GLU A 147 -5.51 -11.36 27.04
CA GLU A 147 -5.52 -10.68 28.34
C GLU A 147 -4.12 -10.54 28.96
N GLU A 148 -3.25 -11.54 28.77
CA GLU A 148 -1.86 -11.47 29.23
C GLU A 148 -1.05 -10.49 28.38
N ALA A 149 -1.26 -10.50 27.06
CA ALA A 149 -0.62 -9.55 26.15
C ALA A 149 -1.02 -8.10 26.46
N GLU A 150 -2.30 -7.85 26.76
CA GLU A 150 -2.82 -6.53 27.14
C GLU A 150 -2.19 -6.02 28.45
N LYS A 151 -2.06 -6.89 29.46
CA LYS A 151 -1.36 -6.56 30.71
C LYS A 151 0.10 -6.18 30.46
N GLY A 152 0.81 -6.95 29.62
CA GLY A 152 2.18 -6.67 29.22
C GLY A 152 2.32 -5.32 28.50
N LEU A 153 1.43 -5.06 27.53
CA LEU A 153 1.42 -3.80 26.78
C LEU A 153 1.14 -2.60 27.68
N LYS A 154 0.17 -2.71 28.60
CA LYS A 154 -0.13 -1.67 29.59
C LYS A 154 1.08 -1.35 30.46
N LEU A 155 1.80 -2.37 30.93
CA LEU A 155 3.03 -2.17 31.70
C LEU A 155 4.11 -1.44 30.88
N LYS A 156 4.32 -1.86 29.62
CA LYS A 156 5.26 -1.21 28.68
C LYS A 156 4.90 0.26 28.45
N HIS A 157 3.61 0.56 28.23
CA HIS A 157 3.11 1.93 28.06
C HIS A 157 3.32 2.78 29.32
N GLU A 158 3.01 2.25 30.50
CA GLU A 158 3.24 2.96 31.77
C GLU A 158 4.73 3.28 31.99
N GLN A 159 5.62 2.35 31.63
CA GLN A 159 7.06 2.57 31.68
C GLN A 159 7.51 3.65 30.69
N LYS A 160 7.06 3.59 29.42
CA LYS A 160 7.35 4.60 28.38
C LYS A 160 6.92 6.00 28.86
N VAL A 161 5.69 6.13 29.38
CA VAL A 161 5.18 7.41 29.92
C VAL A 161 6.02 7.90 31.11
N LYS A 162 6.46 7.02 32.02
CA LYS A 162 7.33 7.40 33.15
C LYS A 162 8.72 7.87 32.65
N GLN A 163 9.30 7.18 31.67
CA GLN A 163 10.59 7.52 31.09
C GLN A 163 10.53 8.86 30.35
N GLU A 164 9.51 9.06 29.51
CA GLU A 164 9.33 10.30 28.75
C GLU A 164 9.08 11.52 29.66
N LYS A 165 8.35 11.35 30.76
CA LYS A 165 8.23 12.40 31.79
C LYS A 165 9.57 12.79 32.41
N ARG A 166 10.44 11.81 32.67
CA ARG A 166 11.79 12.08 33.22
C ARG A 166 12.66 12.77 32.17
N ARG A 167 12.64 12.28 30.93
CA ARG A 167 13.36 12.86 29.79
C ARG A 167 12.96 14.30 29.54
N THR A 168 11.67 14.59 29.52
CA THR A 168 11.11 15.93 29.35
C THR A 168 11.64 16.89 30.42
N LYS A 169 11.68 16.47 31.69
CA LYS A 169 12.22 17.29 32.78
C LYS A 169 13.73 17.56 32.62
N THR A 170 14.49 16.59 32.14
CA THR A 170 15.93 16.74 31.90
C THR A 170 16.20 17.68 30.73
N LEU A 171 15.49 17.51 29.61
CA LEU A 171 15.62 18.33 28.41
C LEU A 171 15.20 19.78 28.66
N LEU A 172 14.13 20.00 29.42
CA LEU A 172 13.65 21.34 29.76
C LEU A 172 14.71 22.14 30.54
N LYS A 173 15.48 21.48 31.42
CA LYS A 173 16.60 22.13 32.14
C LYS A 173 17.72 22.60 31.20
N GLN A 174 17.81 22.02 30.01
CA GLN A 174 18.77 22.37 28.96
C GLN A 174 18.17 23.35 27.94
N GLY A 175 16.92 23.81 28.14
CA GLY A 175 16.21 24.67 27.19
C GLY A 175 15.65 23.92 25.97
N LEU A 176 15.61 22.59 26.01
CA LEU A 176 15.08 21.74 24.93
C LEU A 176 13.64 21.34 25.22
N VAL A 177 12.79 21.36 24.20
CA VAL A 177 11.38 20.95 24.27
C VAL A 177 11.23 19.48 23.89
N ASN A 178 10.39 18.75 24.62
CA ASN A 178 10.00 17.37 24.31
C ASN A 178 8.48 17.27 24.34
N ASP A 179 7.84 17.30 23.18
CA ASP A 179 6.39 17.22 23.05
C ASP A 179 5.94 15.76 23.09
N PHE A 180 5.67 15.26 24.29
CA PHE A 180 5.14 13.92 24.51
C PHE A 180 3.69 13.97 24.98
N TYR A 181 2.80 13.35 24.20
CA TYR A 181 1.39 13.18 24.56
C TYR A 181 1.12 11.74 24.96
N LYS A 182 0.38 11.53 26.05
CA LYS A 182 0.04 10.17 26.53
C LYS A 182 -0.88 9.41 25.57
N SER A 183 -1.54 10.11 24.65
CA SER A 183 -2.37 9.52 23.60
C SER A 183 -1.56 9.00 22.41
N ASP A 184 -0.30 9.39 22.29
CA ASP A 184 0.62 9.01 21.21
C ASP A 184 1.57 7.94 21.73
N LEU A 185 1.09 6.70 21.76
CA LEU A 185 1.84 5.56 22.30
C LEU A 185 2.43 4.64 21.24
N TYR A 186 2.14 4.91 19.95
CA TYR A 186 2.76 4.26 18.79
C TYR A 186 4.30 4.34 18.76
#